data_AF-A0A242MDT1-F1
#
_entry.id   AF-A0A242MDT1-F1
#
_cell.length_a   1.000
_cell.length_b   1.000
_cell.length_c   1.000
_cell.angle_alpha   90.00
_cell.angle_beta   90.00
_cell.angle_gamma   90.00
#
_symmetry.space_group_name_H-M   'P 1'
#
loop_
_entity.id
_entity.type
_entity.pdbx_description
1 polymer ?
#
loop_
_entity_poly.entity_id
_entity_poly.type
_entity_poly.pdbx_seq_one_letter_code
_entity_poly.pdbx_strand_id
1 'polypeptide(L)'
;MSTPVKRYRPSTRVWPSTIPEPEYGPDDEIVKVDWRGHFTFRGHELKVSRSLEKLSLAARPNAEKDGVFDFNFYQHRVMELDLNQPLISL
;
A
#
# COMPACT_ATOMS: atom_id res chain seq x y z
N MET A 1 37.24 26.13 -5.43
CA MET A 1 36.63 24.86 -4.97
C MET A 1 35.35 25.19 -4.21
N SER A 2 34.17 24.90 -4.76
CA SER A 2 32.89 25.17 -4.06
C SER A 2 32.47 23.96 -3.25
N THR A 3 32.52 24.11 -1.92
CA THR A 3 32.11 23.08 -0.96
C THR A 3 30.60 22.83 -1.04
N PRO A 4 30.12 21.59 -0.83
CA PRO A 4 28.70 21.25 -0.93
C PRO A 4 27.78 22.17 -0.10
N VAL A 5 28.22 22.62 1.07
CA VAL A 5 27.48 23.54 1.94
C VAL A 5 27.14 24.88 1.27
N LYS A 6 27.93 25.35 0.30
CA LYS A 6 27.66 26.60 -0.44
C LYS A 6 26.55 26.46 -1.49
N ARG A 7 26.10 25.24 -1.77
CA ARG A 7 25.05 24.95 -2.76
C ARG A 7 23.72 24.55 -2.15
N TYR A 8 23.69 24.10 -0.90
CA TYR A 8 22.43 23.80 -0.22
C TYR A 8 21.66 25.08 0.06
N ARG A 9 20.42 25.14 -0.42
CA ARG A 9 19.43 26.13 -0.04
C ARG A 9 18.27 25.40 0.63
N PRO A 10 17.77 25.86 1.79
CA PRO A 10 16.57 25.29 2.39
C PRO A 10 15.42 25.27 1.40
N SER A 11 14.63 24.20 1.42
CA SER A 11 13.38 24.16 0.66
C SER A 11 12.46 25.27 1.12
N THR A 12 11.83 25.97 0.18
CA THR A 12 10.75 26.92 0.49
C THR A 12 9.46 26.22 0.91
N ARG A 13 9.35 24.91 0.66
CA ARG A 13 8.20 24.11 1.04
C ARG A 13 8.23 23.87 2.55
N VAL A 14 7.24 24.41 3.24
CA VAL A 14 7.03 24.19 4.68
C VAL A 14 6.72 22.72 4.92
N TRP A 15 7.33 22.16 5.97
CA TRP A 15 7.02 20.81 6.43
C TRP A 15 5.56 20.73 6.89
N PRO A 16 4.73 19.83 6.33
CA PRO A 16 3.36 19.66 6.80
C PRO A 16 3.35 19.00 8.18
N SER A 17 2.61 19.59 9.13
CA SER A 17 2.45 19.05 10.49
C SER A 17 1.65 17.75 10.52
N THR A 18 0.86 17.48 9.50
CA THR A 18 0.06 16.26 9.35
C THR A 18 0.18 15.73 7.94
N ILE A 19 0.48 14.43 7.80
CA ILE A 19 0.48 13.75 6.51
C ILE A 19 -0.98 13.40 6.20
N PRO A 20 -1.52 13.80 5.03
CA PRO A 20 -2.88 13.45 4.66
C PRO A 20 -3.01 11.93 4.55
N GLU A 21 -4.18 11.41 4.93
CA GLU A 21 -4.49 10.00 4.72
C GLU A 21 -4.47 9.68 3.22
N PRO A 22 -4.06 8.45 2.83
CA PRO A 22 -4.04 8.06 1.43
C PRO A 22 -5.45 8.07 0.86
N GLU A 23 -5.65 8.83 -0.22
CA GLU A 23 -6.87 8.80 -1.01
C GLU A 23 -6.75 7.69 -2.05
N TYR A 24 -7.70 6.75 -2.00
CA TYR A 24 -7.78 5.62 -2.91
C TYR A 24 -8.93 5.82 -3.89
N GLY A 25 -8.87 5.12 -5.03
CA GLY A 25 -9.86 5.27 -6.09
C GLY A 25 -11.26 4.80 -5.66
N PRO A 26 -12.32 5.23 -6.35
CA PRO A 26 -13.70 4.85 -5.99
C PRO A 26 -13.97 3.35 -6.11
N ASP A 27 -13.21 2.64 -6.95
CA ASP A 27 -13.31 1.19 -7.15
C ASP A 27 -12.38 0.40 -6.22
N ASP A 28 -11.59 1.08 -5.39
CA ASP A 28 -10.64 0.45 -4.48
C ASP A 28 -11.32 0.12 -3.14
N GLU A 29 -11.24 -1.14 -2.70
CA GLU A 29 -11.71 -1.54 -1.38
C GLU A 29 -10.58 -1.38 -0.34
N ILE A 30 -10.84 -0.66 0.74
CA ILE A 30 -9.80 -0.39 1.75
C ILE A 30 -9.74 -1.55 2.76
N VAL A 31 -8.59 -2.20 2.85
CA VAL A 31 -8.29 -3.20 3.89
C VAL A 31 -7.27 -2.66 4.88
N LYS A 32 -7.42 -3.02 6.15
CA LYS A 32 -6.49 -2.62 7.22
C LYS A 32 -5.62 -3.80 7.64
N VAL A 33 -4.31 -3.55 7.66
CA VAL A 33 -3.33 -4.53 8.12
C VAL A 33 -3.30 -4.56 9.65
N ASP A 34 -3.30 -5.76 10.21
CA ASP A 34 -3.17 -5.99 11.63
C ASP A 34 -1.75 -5.70 12.14
N TRP A 35 -1.49 -5.98 13.42
CA TRP A 35 -0.17 -5.80 14.02
C TRP A 35 0.86 -6.87 13.61
N ARG A 36 0.43 -8.00 13.04
CA ARG A 36 1.30 -9.08 12.55
C ARG A 36 1.71 -8.87 11.09
N GLY A 37 1.13 -7.88 10.41
CA GLY A 37 1.32 -7.68 8.98
C GLY A 37 0.38 -8.52 8.12
N HIS A 38 -0.73 -8.98 8.70
CA HIS A 38 -1.76 -9.79 8.07
C HIS A 38 -3.04 -8.98 7.86
N PHE A 39 -3.89 -9.40 6.95
CA PHE A 39 -5.24 -8.87 6.79
C PHE A 39 -6.16 -9.94 6.21
N THR A 40 -7.46 -9.77 6.35
CA THR A 40 -8.45 -10.68 5.78
C THR A 40 -9.15 -10.01 4.62
N PHE A 41 -9.21 -10.69 3.48
CA PHE A 41 -9.94 -10.23 2.30
C PHE A 41 -10.74 -11.38 1.69
N ARG A 42 -12.05 -11.20 1.54
CA ARG A 42 -12.98 -12.20 0.96
C ARG A 42 -12.82 -13.61 1.55
N GLY A 43 -12.65 -13.71 2.87
CA GLY A 43 -12.50 -14.98 3.58
C GLY A 43 -11.08 -15.57 3.59
N HIS A 44 -10.11 -14.91 2.98
CA HIS A 44 -8.71 -15.34 2.94
C HIS A 44 -7.85 -14.49 3.88
N GLU A 45 -7.09 -15.14 4.75
CA GLU A 45 -6.07 -14.48 5.57
C GLU A 45 -4.77 -14.40 4.76
N LEU A 46 -4.30 -13.17 4.54
CA LEU A 46 -3.14 -12.87 3.71
C LEU A 46 -2.08 -12.14 4.52
N LYS A 47 -0.81 -12.47 4.29
CA LYS A 47 0.33 -11.82 4.91
C LYS A 47 1.05 -10.93 3.92
N VAL A 48 1.07 -9.62 4.17
CA VAL A 48 1.80 -8.66 3.33
C VAL A 48 3.22 -8.43 3.85
N SER A 49 3.34 -7.79 5.00
CA SER A 49 4.62 -7.48 5.64
C SER A 49 4.35 -6.81 6.98
N ARG A 50 5.21 -7.09 7.97
CA ARG A 50 5.14 -6.40 9.27
C ARG A 50 5.45 -4.90 9.16
N SER A 51 6.19 -4.47 8.13
CA SER A 51 6.47 -3.05 7.89
C SER A 51 5.23 -2.23 7.54
N LEU A 52 4.12 -2.89 7.19
CA LEU A 52 2.84 -2.25 6.86
C LEU A 52 1.81 -2.43 8.00
N GLU A 53 2.24 -2.79 9.21
CA GLU A 53 1.34 -2.95 10.35
C GLU A 53 0.49 -1.70 10.60
N LYS A 54 -0.80 -1.89 10.88
CA LYS A 54 -1.79 -0.82 11.15
C LYS A 54 -2.03 0.17 10.00
N LEU A 55 -1.41 -0.03 8.84
CA LEU A 55 -1.65 0.78 7.65
C LEU A 55 -2.80 0.22 6.81
N SER A 56 -3.38 1.09 5.99
CA SER A 56 -4.43 0.74 5.04
C SER A 56 -3.83 0.42 3.67
N LEU A 57 -4.43 -0.53 2.97
CA LEU A 57 -4.12 -0.87 1.58
C LEU A 57 -5.41 -0.75 0.76
N ALA A 58 -5.27 -0.35 -0.51
CA ALA A 58 -6.34 -0.46 -1.49
C ALA A 58 -6.28 -1.81 -2.19
N ALA A 59 -7.35 -2.57 -2.10
CA ALA A 59 -7.61 -3.74 -2.94
C ALA A 59 -8.27 -3.25 -4.24
N ARG A 60 -7.48 -3.21 -5.31
CA ARG A 60 -7.93 -2.80 -6.63
C ARG A 60 -8.30 -4.02 -7.46
N PRO A 61 -9.53 -4.14 -7.98
CA PRO A 61 -9.88 -5.22 -8.88
C PRO A 61 -9.13 -5.07 -10.22
N ASN A 62 -8.68 -6.19 -10.78
CA ASN A 62 -8.11 -6.21 -12.11
C ASN A 62 -9.23 -6.07 -13.16
N ALA A 63 -9.11 -5.09 -14.07
CA ALA A 63 -10.14 -4.83 -15.08
C ALA A 63 -10.25 -5.93 -16.16
N GLU A 64 -9.20 -6.71 -16.38
CA GLU A 64 -9.14 -7.75 -17.41
C GLU A 64 -9.46 -9.15 -16.87
N LYS A 65 -9.27 -9.37 -15.56
CA LYS A 65 -9.39 -10.69 -14.92
C LYS A 65 -10.27 -10.62 -13.69
N ASP A 66 -11.45 -11.23 -13.78
CA ASP A 66 -12.33 -11.38 -12.62
C ASP A 66 -11.69 -12.26 -11.54
N GLY A 67 -11.89 -11.88 -10.28
CA GLY A 67 -11.29 -12.55 -9.13
C GLY A 67 -9.81 -12.24 -8.87
N VAL A 68 -9.16 -11.39 -9.67
CA VAL A 68 -7.78 -10.95 -9.42
C VAL A 68 -7.78 -9.55 -8.80
N PHE A 69 -7.06 -9.38 -7.70
CA PHE A 69 -6.96 -8.14 -6.93
C PHE A 69 -5.51 -7.75 -6.70
N ASP A 70 -5.19 -6.49 -6.93
CA ASP A 70 -3.90 -5.89 -6.58
C ASP A 70 -4.04 -5.08 -5.29
N PHE A 71 -3.23 -5.41 -4.29
CA PHE A 71 -3.15 -4.61 -3.06
C PHE A 71 -2.09 -3.52 -3.23
N ASN A 72 -2.50 -2.26 -3.03
CA ASN A 72 -1.70 -1.08 -3.25
C ASN A 72 -1.54 -0.26 -1.96
N PHE A 73 -0.29 0.05 -1.63
CA PHE A 73 0.04 1.07 -0.62
C PHE A 73 0.36 2.37 -1.36
N TYR A 74 -0.48 3.39 -1.20
CA TYR A 74 -0.49 4.55 -2.11
C TYR A 74 -0.55 4.09 -3.57
N GLN A 75 0.43 4.46 -4.39
CA GLN A 75 0.54 4.13 -5.81
C GLN A 75 1.35 2.84 -6.06
N HIS A 76 1.87 2.22 -5.01
CA HIS A 76 2.76 1.07 -5.12
C HIS A 76 2.01 -0.23 -4.86
N ARG A 77 2.01 -1.12 -5.87
CA ARG A 77 1.53 -2.48 -5.71
C ARG A 77 2.46 -3.26 -4.79
N VAL A 78 1.91 -3.85 -3.73
CA VAL A 78 2.65 -4.65 -2.74
C VAL A 78 2.35 -6.13 -2.83
N MET A 79 1.18 -6.51 -3.34
CA MET A 79 0.74 -7.90 -3.46
C MET A 79 -0.32 -8.02 -4.56
N GLU A 80 -0.41 -9.21 -5.14
CA GLU A 80 -1.51 -9.64 -6.01
C GLU A 80 -2.17 -10.87 -5.39
N LEU A 81 -3.49 -10.96 -5.48
CA LEU A 81 -4.28 -12.12 -5.08
C LEU A 81 -5.13 -12.55 -6.26
N ASP A 82 -4.96 -13.81 -6.67
CA ASP A 82 -5.86 -14.47 -7.62
C ASP A 82 -6.75 -15.45 -6.86
N LEU A 83 -8.05 -15.14 -6.75
CA LEU A 83 -9.03 -15.99 -6.08
C LEU A 83 -9.34 -17.27 -6.86
N ASN A 84 -8.94 -17.35 -8.13
CA ASN A 84 -9.14 -18.53 -8.96
C ASN A 84 -8.03 -19.57 -8.77
N GLN A 85 -6.96 -19.21 -8.05
CA GLN A 85 -5.85 -20.12 -7.76
C GLN A 85 -5.91 -20.57 -6.30
N PRO A 86 -5.55 -21.84 -6.01
CA PRO A 86 -5.43 -22.29 -4.63
C PRO A 86 -4.34 -21.49 -3.92
N LEU A 87 -4.69 -20.88 -2.79
CA LEU A 87 -3.73 -20.20 -1.93
C LEU A 87 -2.69 -21.20 -1.44
N ILE A 88 -1.44 -21.03 -1.88
CA ILE A 88 -0.32 -21.78 -1.36
C ILE A 88 -0.03 -21.22 0.04
N SER A 89 -0.49 -21.94 1.06
CA SER A 89 -0.10 -21.74 2.46
C SER A 89 1.42 -21.90 2.58
N LEU A 90 2.15 -20.82 2.86
CA LEU A 90 3.56 -20.84 3.28
C LEU A 90 3.68 -21.12 4.79
#